data_AF-A0A355DMN1-F1
#
_entry.id   AF-A0A355DMN1-F1
#
_cell.length_a   1.000
_cell.length_b   1.000
_cell.length_c   1.000
_cell.angle_alpha   90.00
_cell.angle_beta   90.00
_cell.angle_gamma   90.00
#
_symmetry.space_group_name_H-M   'P 1'
#
loop_
_entity.id
_entity.type
_entity.pdbx_description
1 polymer ?
#
loop_
_entity_poly.entity_id
_entity_poly.type
_entity_poly.pdbx_seq_one_letter_code
_entity_poly.pdbx_strand_id
1 'polypeptide(L)'
;GQLSLFSGTEFNVDSSIGLNGRVDFLLSRSPEQLAIEAPIATVVEAKNENLNAGIPQCIAELIGSSRFNEQQGNPISPLYGVVTTGSLWKFMKLEGMTVTIDLKEYPLEPVEKILGIFAHLIAEAN
;
A
#
# COMPACT_ATOMS: atom_id res chain seq x y z
N GLY A 1 15.22 -5.21 7.11
CA GLY A 1 14.32 -6.10 6.35
C GLY A 1 14.54 -5.85 4.89
N GLN A 2 14.32 -6.84 4.03
CA GLN A 2 14.28 -6.62 2.58
C GLN A 2 12.87 -6.11 2.24
N LEU A 3 12.83 -4.95 1.60
CA LEU A 3 11.63 -4.22 1.24
C LEU A 3 11.71 -3.89 -0.24
N SER A 4 10.62 -4.14 -0.94
CA SER A 4 10.42 -3.61 -2.27
C SER A 4 9.20 -2.71 -2.29
N LEU A 5 9.31 -1.63 -3.08
CA LEU A 5 8.27 -0.64 -3.26
C LEU A 5 7.93 -0.60 -4.74
N PHE A 6 6.70 -0.96 -5.05
CA PHE A 6 6.15 -0.81 -6.39
C PHE A 6 5.19 0.37 -6.36
N SER A 7 5.28 1.23 -7.38
CA SER A 7 4.36 2.35 -7.55
C SER A 7 3.65 2.22 -8.89
N GLY A 8 2.33 2.38 -8.88
CA GLY A 8 1.49 2.33 -10.07
C GLY A 8 1.69 1.04 -10.89
N THR A 9 1.76 -0.10 -10.23
CA THR A 9 2.02 -1.38 -10.91
C THR A 9 0.71 -2.13 -11.13
N GLU A 10 0.59 -2.80 -12.28
CA GLU A 10 -0.51 -3.74 -12.53
C GLU A 10 -0.42 -4.92 -11.55
N PHE A 11 -1.53 -5.21 -10.90
CA PHE A 11 -1.63 -6.26 -9.91
C PHE A 11 -2.93 -7.04 -10.13
N ASN A 12 -2.83 -8.04 -11.01
CA ASN A 12 -3.95 -8.85 -11.47
C ASN A 12 -3.90 -10.22 -10.78
N VAL A 13 -4.59 -10.35 -9.65
CA VAL A 13 -4.57 -11.57 -8.82
C VAL A 13 -5.68 -12.55 -9.20
N ASP A 14 -6.89 -12.04 -9.38
CA ASP A 14 -8.04 -12.85 -9.78
C ASP A 14 -9.10 -12.01 -10.49
N SER A 15 -9.00 -11.97 -11.81
CA SER A 15 -9.94 -11.23 -12.67
C SER A 15 -11.37 -11.75 -12.63
N SER A 16 -11.59 -13.01 -12.23
CA SER A 16 -12.94 -13.60 -12.21
C SER A 16 -13.84 -12.99 -11.13
N ILE A 17 -13.23 -12.44 -10.08
CA ILE A 17 -13.90 -11.79 -8.95
C ILE A 17 -13.53 -10.30 -8.83
N GLY A 18 -12.95 -9.72 -9.89
CA GLY A 18 -12.61 -8.30 -9.93
C GLY A 18 -11.40 -7.91 -9.09
N LEU A 19 -10.55 -8.84 -8.67
CA LEU A 19 -9.26 -8.56 -8.01
C LEU A 19 -8.17 -8.34 -9.08
N ASN A 20 -8.38 -7.32 -9.90
CA ASN A 20 -7.48 -6.88 -10.94
C ASN A 20 -7.44 -5.36 -11.02
N GLY A 21 -6.38 -4.81 -11.58
CA GLY A 21 -6.19 -3.37 -11.68
C GLY A 21 -4.78 -2.92 -11.36
N ARG A 22 -4.66 -1.64 -11.03
CA ARG A 22 -3.40 -0.97 -10.73
C ARG A 22 -3.41 -0.55 -9.27
N VAL A 23 -2.36 -0.90 -8.54
CA VAL A 23 -2.16 -0.49 -7.15
C VAL A 23 -1.26 0.74 -7.15
N ASP A 24 -1.63 1.77 -6.39
CA ASP A 24 -0.87 3.01 -6.31
C ASP A 24 0.49 2.79 -5.66
N PHE A 25 0.53 2.15 -4.48
CA PHE A 25 1.77 1.62 -3.93
C PHE A 25 1.58 0.28 -3.25
N LEU A 26 2.57 -0.58 -3.43
CA LEU A 26 2.65 -1.89 -2.82
C LEU A 26 4.01 -2.05 -2.16
N LEU A 27 4.00 -2.56 -0.93
CA LEU A 27 5.20 -2.88 -0.19
C LEU A 27 5.23 -4.39 0.10
N SER A 28 6.25 -5.04 -0.44
CA SER A 28 6.50 -6.46 -0.19
C SER A 28 7.72 -6.67 0.70
N ARG A 29 7.67 -7.75 1.49
CA ARG A 29 8.80 -8.25 2.29
C ARG A 29 9.70 -9.16 1.44
N SER A 30 10.15 -8.63 0.31
CA SER A 30 11.04 -9.31 -0.64
C SER A 30 12.18 -8.36 -1.05
N PRO A 31 13.36 -8.90 -1.42
CA PRO A 31 14.43 -8.11 -2.03
C PRO A 31 14.16 -7.74 -3.49
N GLU A 32 13.26 -8.44 -4.19
CA GLU A 32 12.99 -8.26 -5.61
C GLU A 32 12.43 -6.86 -5.90
N GLN A 33 13.08 -6.12 -6.81
CA GLN A 33 12.72 -4.73 -7.16
C GLN A 33 12.08 -4.61 -8.55
N LEU A 34 12.18 -5.66 -9.37
CA LEU A 34 11.72 -5.67 -10.76
C LEU A 34 10.34 -6.29 -10.92
N ALA A 35 9.95 -7.19 -10.02
CA ALA A 35 8.68 -7.90 -10.07
C ALA A 35 8.07 -8.04 -8.67
N ILE A 36 6.74 -8.00 -8.59
CA ILE A 36 6.04 -8.22 -7.33
C ILE A 36 6.26 -9.68 -6.88
N GLU A 37 6.81 -9.85 -5.68
CA GLU A 37 7.00 -11.14 -5.04
C GLU A 37 6.28 -11.17 -3.69
N ALA A 38 5.83 -12.36 -3.27
CA ALA A 38 5.24 -12.54 -1.96
C ALA A 38 6.32 -12.52 -0.85
N PRO A 39 5.96 -12.07 0.38
CA PRO A 39 4.64 -11.65 0.77
C PRO A 39 4.47 -10.13 0.71
N ILE A 40 3.37 -9.71 0.08
CA ILE A 40 2.89 -8.33 0.14
C ILE A 40 2.40 -8.06 1.56
N ALA A 41 2.98 -7.05 2.22
CA ALA A 41 2.64 -6.72 3.60
C ALA A 41 1.75 -5.47 3.70
N THR A 42 1.96 -4.51 2.80
CA THR A 42 1.21 -3.25 2.82
C THR A 42 0.80 -2.83 1.42
N VAL A 43 -0.41 -2.28 1.30
CA VAL A 43 -0.88 -1.55 0.12
C VAL A 43 -1.26 -0.13 0.53
N VAL A 44 -1.03 0.83 -0.37
CA VAL A 44 -1.37 2.24 -0.17
C VAL A 44 -2.17 2.70 -1.37
N GLU A 45 -3.39 3.14 -1.11
CA GLU A 45 -4.29 3.76 -2.07
C GLU A 45 -4.22 5.29 -1.92
N ALA A 46 -3.84 5.98 -2.98
CA ALA A 46 -3.77 7.43 -2.99
C ALA A 46 -5.07 8.00 -3.57
N LYS A 47 -5.70 8.93 -2.85
CA LYS A 47 -6.91 9.64 -3.31
C LYS A 47 -6.69 11.13 -3.29
N ASN A 48 -7.47 11.87 -4.08
CA ASN A 48 -7.27 13.32 -4.15
C ASN A 48 -7.84 14.05 -2.92
N GLU A 49 -9.00 13.63 -2.40
CA GLU A 49 -9.69 14.40 -1.34
C GLU A 49 -10.45 13.53 -0.34
N ASN A 50 -11.13 12.48 -0.82
CA ASN A 50 -12.00 11.68 0.03
C ASN A 50 -11.32 10.36 0.41
N LEU A 51 -10.72 10.33 1.61
CA LEU A 51 -10.15 9.10 2.19
C LEU A 51 -11.17 7.97 2.23
N ASN A 52 -12.42 8.26 2.57
CA ASN A 52 -13.45 7.23 2.68
C ASN A 52 -13.80 6.62 1.32
N ALA A 53 -13.66 7.37 0.23
CA ALA A 53 -13.85 6.83 -1.12
C ALA A 53 -12.75 5.84 -1.54
N GLY A 54 -11.55 5.91 -0.94
CA GLY A 54 -10.46 4.97 -1.18
C GLY A 54 -10.53 3.71 -0.34
N ILE A 55 -11.33 3.69 0.74
CA ILE A 55 -11.43 2.53 1.63
C ILE A 55 -11.87 1.26 0.89
N PRO A 56 -12.96 1.26 0.07
CA PRO A 56 -13.38 0.03 -0.61
C PRO A 56 -12.30 -0.53 -1.54
N GLN A 57 -11.56 0.33 -2.23
CA GLN A 57 -10.48 -0.06 -3.13
C GLN A 57 -9.29 -0.63 -2.35
N CYS A 58 -8.83 0.07 -1.31
CA CYS A 58 -7.75 -0.40 -0.45
C CYS A 58 -8.08 -1.76 0.21
N ILE A 59 -9.35 -1.99 0.58
CA ILE A 59 -9.82 -3.30 1.06
C ILE A 59 -9.72 -4.36 -0.04
N ALA A 60 -10.15 -4.06 -1.27
CA ALA A 60 -10.02 -4.98 -2.38
C ALA A 60 -8.55 -5.34 -2.67
N GLU A 61 -7.65 -4.37 -2.60
CA GLU A 61 -6.20 -4.57 -2.73
C GLU A 61 -5.62 -5.43 -1.60
N LEU A 62 -6.10 -5.27 -0.36
CA LEU A 62 -5.73 -6.12 0.76
C LEU A 62 -6.16 -7.57 0.57
N ILE A 63 -7.39 -7.78 0.08
CA ILE A 63 -7.91 -9.11 -0.25
C ILE A 63 -7.11 -9.73 -1.39
N GLY A 64 -6.84 -8.96 -2.45
CA GLY A 64 -5.96 -9.37 -3.55
C GLY A 64 -4.57 -9.75 -3.05
N SER A 65 -3.99 -8.96 -2.15
CA SER A 65 -2.67 -9.22 -1.57
C SER A 65 -2.65 -10.48 -0.71
N SER A 66 -3.69 -10.71 0.11
CA SER A 66 -3.82 -11.95 0.89
C SER A 66 -3.88 -13.17 -0.03
N ARG A 67 -4.73 -13.11 -1.07
CA ARG A 67 -4.89 -14.19 -2.05
C ARG A 67 -3.61 -14.44 -2.86
N PHE A 68 -2.91 -13.38 -3.29
CA PHE A 68 -1.63 -13.49 -3.97
C PHE A 68 -0.59 -14.18 -3.07
N ASN A 69 -0.48 -13.76 -1.81
CA ASN A 69 0.43 -14.37 -0.85
C ASN A 69 0.13 -15.86 -0.62
N GLU A 70 -1.15 -16.23 -0.53
CA GLU A 70 -1.59 -17.63 -0.44
C GLU A 70 -1.22 -18.44 -1.70
N GLN A 71 -1.49 -17.90 -2.89
CA GLN A 71 -1.16 -18.54 -4.17
C GLN A 71 0.34 -18.77 -4.35
N GLN A 72 1.17 -17.87 -3.83
CA GLN A 72 2.63 -17.98 -3.83
C GLN A 72 3.19 -18.83 -2.67
N GLY A 73 2.33 -19.42 -1.84
CA GLY A 73 2.73 -20.30 -0.74
C GLY A 73 3.39 -19.58 0.45
N ASN A 74 3.21 -18.26 0.56
CA ASN A 74 3.80 -17.44 1.62
C ASN A 74 2.74 -16.56 2.30
N PRO A 75 1.71 -17.15 2.92
CA PRO A 75 0.65 -16.40 3.58
C PRO A 75 1.20 -15.66 4.81
N ILE A 76 0.76 -14.41 5.00
CA ILE A 76 1.06 -13.62 6.19
C ILE A 76 -0.23 -12.96 6.71
N SER A 77 -0.25 -12.64 8.00
CA SER A 77 -1.34 -11.91 8.65
C SER A 77 -0.77 -11.18 9.88
N PRO A 78 -1.21 -9.94 10.19
CA PRO A 78 -2.10 -9.09 9.38
C PRO A 78 -1.43 -8.53 8.12
N LEU A 79 -2.24 -8.15 7.14
CA LEU A 79 -1.84 -7.21 6.08
C LEU A 79 -2.33 -5.81 6.45
N TYR A 80 -1.61 -4.78 6.00
CA TYR A 80 -1.93 -3.39 6.32
C TYR A 80 -2.32 -2.59 5.08
N GLY A 81 -3.41 -1.85 5.18
CA GLY A 81 -3.89 -0.96 4.13
C GLY A 81 -3.77 0.48 4.60
N VAL A 82 -3.47 1.36 3.67
CA VAL A 82 -3.41 2.79 3.92
C VAL A 82 -4.21 3.48 2.82
N VAL A 83 -5.10 4.39 3.20
CA VAL A 83 -5.63 5.37 2.27
C VAL A 83 -5.03 6.71 2.64
N THR A 84 -4.52 7.42 1.65
CA THR A 84 -3.91 8.74 1.88
C THR A 84 -4.38 9.75 0.85
N THR A 85 -4.57 10.99 1.28
CA THR A 85 -4.68 12.14 0.37
C THR A 85 -3.33 12.78 0.06
N GLY A 86 -2.24 12.19 0.56
CA GLY A 86 -0.94 12.85 0.63
C GLY A 86 -0.86 13.93 1.70
N SER A 87 -1.94 14.22 2.43
CA SER A 87 -1.95 15.17 3.55
C SER A 87 -2.66 14.62 4.79
N LEU A 88 -3.56 13.65 4.60
CA LEU A 88 -4.22 12.89 5.65
C LEU A 88 -4.04 11.41 5.36
N TRP A 89 -3.83 10.63 6.41
CA TRP A 89 -3.56 9.20 6.34
C TRP A 89 -4.55 8.46 7.23
N LYS A 90 -5.17 7.44 6.67
CA LYS A 90 -6.07 6.55 7.37
C LYS A 90 -5.57 5.12 7.19
N PHE A 91 -5.50 4.40 8.31
CA PHE A 91 -4.87 3.09 8.37
C PHE A 91 -5.93 2.02 8.60
N MET A 92 -5.69 0.85 8.05
CA MET A 92 -6.51 -0.33 8.28
C MET A 92 -5.64 -1.60 8.29
N LYS A 93 -6.19 -2.67 8.85
CA LYS A 93 -5.57 -4.00 8.80
C LYS A 93 -6.58 -5.06 8.39
N LEU A 94 -6.13 -6.05 7.65
CA LEU A 94 -6.87 -7.27 7.31
C LEU A 94 -6.31 -8.45 8.10
N GLU A 95 -7.18 -9.12 8.86
CA GLU A 95 -6.89 -10.38 9.57
C GLU A 95 -7.96 -11.42 9.20
N GLY A 96 -7.56 -12.46 8.46
CA GLY A 96 -8.50 -13.39 7.84
C GLY A 96 -9.43 -12.64 6.88
N MET A 97 -10.71 -12.56 7.22
CA MET A 97 -11.73 -11.83 6.45
C MET A 97 -12.23 -10.56 7.15
N THR A 98 -11.59 -10.15 8.24
CA THR A 98 -12.00 -8.98 9.02
C THR A 98 -11.08 -7.81 8.73
N VAL A 99 -11.66 -6.69 8.28
CA VAL A 99 -10.95 -5.41 8.17
C VAL A 99 -11.26 -4.55 9.39
N THR A 100 -10.22 -4.12 10.08
CA THR A 100 -10.31 -3.11 11.14
C THR A 100 -9.75 -1.80 10.62
N ILE A 101 -10.57 -0.75 10.66
CA ILE A 101 -10.21 0.59 10.19
C ILE A 101 -10.00 1.49 11.41
N ASP A 102 -8.88 2.20 11.44
CA ASP A 102 -8.69 3.28 12.39
C ASP A 102 -9.55 4.47 12.00
N LEU A 103 -10.41 4.91 12.92
CA LEU A 103 -11.28 6.07 12.71
C LEU A 103 -10.50 7.38 12.77
N LYS A 104 -9.30 7.37 13.36
CA LYS A 104 -8.43 8.52 13.41
C LYS A 104 -7.81 8.76 12.04
N GLU A 105 -7.95 9.99 11.56
CA GLU A 105 -7.20 10.50 10.44
C GLU A 105 -5.95 11.19 10.95
N TYR A 106 -4.81 10.82 10.39
CA TYR A 106 -3.51 11.31 10.77
C TYR A 106 -3.08 12.36 9.75
N PRO A 107 -3.09 13.65 10.09
CA PRO A 107 -2.46 14.64 9.24
C PRO A 107 -0.98 14.31 9.09
N LEU A 108 -0.50 14.50 7.87
CA LEU A 108 0.86 14.17 7.46
C LEU A 108 1.87 15.22 7.94
N GLU A 109 1.43 16.46 8.14
CA GLU A 109 2.33 17.55 8.54
C GLU A 109 3.03 17.30 9.87
N PRO A 110 4.21 17.94 10.01
CA PRO A 110 5.54 17.40 9.82
C PRO A 110 6.08 16.72 8.55
N VAL A 111 5.38 16.44 7.44
CA VAL A 111 6.07 16.02 6.21
C VAL A 111 7.06 17.10 5.70
N GLU A 112 7.06 18.28 6.31
CA GLU A 112 7.99 19.37 5.99
C GLU A 112 9.42 19.11 6.45
N LYS A 113 9.61 18.33 7.50
CA LYS A 113 10.91 17.70 7.67
C LYS A 113 11.14 16.66 6.57
N ILE A 114 10.11 15.89 6.26
CA ILE A 114 10.16 14.72 5.36
C ILE A 114 10.61 15.10 3.96
N LEU A 115 10.25 16.28 3.47
CA LEU A 115 10.76 16.79 2.21
C LEU A 115 11.80 17.89 2.36
N GLY A 116 12.00 18.47 3.56
CA GLY A 116 13.06 19.46 3.80
C GLY A 116 14.48 18.95 3.52
N ILE A 117 14.59 17.64 3.31
CA ILE A 117 15.78 16.83 3.15
C ILE A 117 15.79 16.08 1.81
N PHE A 118 14.63 15.69 1.27
CA PHE A 118 14.61 15.41 -0.17
C PHE A 118 15.11 16.67 -0.91
N ALA A 119 14.68 17.83 -0.41
CA ALA A 119 15.29 19.12 -0.58
C ALA A 119 16.72 19.17 -0.02
N HIS A 120 17.53 19.98 -0.66
CA HIS A 120 18.98 20.05 -0.51
C HIS A 120 19.77 18.86 -1.06
N LEU A 121 19.35 17.61 -0.86
CA LEU A 121 20.12 16.45 -1.33
C LEU A 121 20.16 16.30 -2.84
N ILE A 122 19.13 16.79 -3.50
CA ILE A 122 19.19 16.96 -4.95
C ILE A 122 19.98 18.24 -5.31
N ALA A 123 20.13 19.18 -4.37
CA ALA A 123 20.72 20.50 -4.59
C ALA A 123 22.26 20.57 -4.63
N GLU A 124 22.98 19.48 -4.37
CA GLU A 124 24.43 19.36 -4.66
C GLU A 124 24.71 18.55 -5.94
N ALA A 125 23.69 18.00 -6.58
CA ALA A 125 23.85 17.21 -7.79
C ALA A 125 24.52 18.05 -8.90
N ASN A 126 25.80 17.75 -9.16
CA ASN A 126 26.38 17.76 -10.51
C ASN A 126 25.93 16.50 -11.24
#